data_AF-A0A1H2FXY6-F1
#
_entry.id   AF-A0A1H2FXY6-F1
#
_cell.length_a   1.000
_cell.length_b   1.000
_cell.length_c   1.000
_cell.angle_alpha   90.00
_cell.angle_beta   90.00
_cell.angle_gamma   90.00
#
_symmetry.space_group_name_H-M   'P 1'
#
loop_
_entity.id
_entity.type
_entity.pdbx_description
1 polymer ?
#
loop_
_entity_poly.entity_id
_entity_poly.type
_entity_poly.pdbx_seq_one_letter_code
_entity_poly.pdbx_strand_id
1 'polypeptide(L)'
;MKTKLNFRKLITNTLMAAFVLTASSELIAQEKKADDLKSFKVVVEKTENGIKMQSIEGSAWVDLSFSINNDKPQAIDEYGMTELNKISSDKDSNLTNFLFTITKTENGIVLKGIEGTAWTDLSFSLLENRKQAIDQFGMTKLN
;
A
#
# COMPACT_ATOMS: atom_id res chain seq x y z
N MET A 1 -25.04 34.31 -54.44
CA MET A 1 -24.25 33.11 -54.05
C MET A 1 -24.99 32.41 -52.92
N LYS A 2 -25.47 31.17 -53.10
CA LYS A 2 -26.18 30.41 -52.04
C LYS A 2 -25.33 29.19 -51.68
N THR A 3 -24.69 29.20 -50.52
CA THR A 3 -23.87 28.08 -50.05
C THR A 3 -24.76 27.09 -49.30
N LYS A 4 -24.91 25.86 -49.82
CA LYS A 4 -25.56 24.74 -49.12
C LYS A 4 -24.56 24.16 -48.12
N LEU A 5 -24.88 24.23 -46.82
CA LEU A 5 -24.09 23.61 -45.76
C LEU A 5 -24.45 22.11 -45.66
N ASN A 6 -23.48 21.23 -45.95
CA ASN A 6 -23.66 19.78 -45.88
C ASN A 6 -23.49 19.26 -44.44
N PHE A 7 -24.59 19.18 -43.69
CA PHE A 7 -24.65 18.73 -42.28
C PHE A 7 -24.14 17.30 -42.03
N ARG A 8 -24.07 16.42 -43.03
CA ARG A 8 -23.66 15.02 -42.86
C ARG A 8 -22.21 14.82 -42.42
N LYS A 9 -21.31 15.77 -42.70
CA LYS A 9 -19.88 15.64 -42.37
C LYS A 9 -19.54 16.12 -40.95
N LEU A 10 -20.45 16.82 -40.30
CA LEU A 10 -20.22 17.40 -38.96
C LEU A 10 -20.48 16.40 -37.83
N ILE A 11 -21.36 15.42 -38.05
CA ILE A 11 -21.80 14.46 -37.03
C ILE A 11 -20.79 13.33 -36.83
N THR A 12 -20.00 12.96 -37.85
CA THR A 12 -19.05 11.85 -37.76
C THR A 12 -17.77 12.18 -36.98
N ASN A 13 -17.44 13.46 -36.77
CA ASN A 13 -16.23 13.85 -36.02
C ASN A 13 -16.50 14.18 -34.55
N THR A 14 -17.76 14.17 -34.08
CA THR A 14 -18.11 14.58 -32.70
C THR A 14 -18.31 13.42 -31.73
N LEU A 15 -18.13 12.16 -32.15
CA LEU A 15 -18.36 11.00 -31.28
C LEU A 15 -17.08 10.46 -30.60
N MET A 16 -15.89 10.95 -30.97
CA MET A 16 -14.61 10.44 -30.45
C MET A 16 -14.01 11.28 -29.31
N ALA A 17 -14.64 12.39 -28.93
CA ALA A 17 -14.15 13.28 -27.88
C ALA A 17 -14.80 13.05 -26.50
N ALA A 18 -15.80 12.17 -26.40
CA ALA A 18 -16.63 12.04 -25.19
C ALA A 18 -16.17 10.94 -24.20
N PHE A 19 -15.12 10.17 -24.50
CA PHE A 19 -14.76 8.98 -23.69
C PHE A 19 -13.54 9.14 -22.77
N VAL A 20 -12.99 10.35 -22.60
CA VAL A 20 -11.73 10.54 -21.84
C VAL A 20 -11.95 11.06 -20.40
N LEU A 21 -13.18 11.40 -20.00
CA LEU A 21 -13.40 12.14 -18.74
C LEU A 21 -13.69 11.30 -17.49
N THR A 22 -13.76 9.97 -17.57
CA THR A 22 -14.10 9.13 -16.40
C THR A 22 -12.89 8.54 -15.66
N ALA A 23 -11.66 8.76 -16.14
CA ALA A 23 -10.45 8.16 -15.54
C ALA A 23 -9.79 9.01 -14.42
N SER A 24 -10.27 10.23 -14.16
CA SER A 24 -9.64 11.13 -13.18
C SER A 24 -10.19 11.03 -11.75
N SER A 25 -11.33 10.35 -11.55
CA SER A 25 -12.01 10.32 -10.24
C SER A 25 -11.22 9.54 -9.18
N GLU A 26 -10.56 8.45 -9.58
CA GLU A 26 -9.75 7.61 -8.66
C GLU A 26 -8.48 8.32 -8.21
N LEU A 27 -7.86 9.12 -9.10
CA LEU A 27 -6.62 9.85 -8.81
C LEU A 27 -6.81 10.91 -7.72
N ILE A 28 -7.95 11.62 -7.73
CA ILE A 28 -8.24 12.69 -6.77
C ILE A 28 -8.52 12.13 -5.36
N ALA A 29 -9.08 10.92 -5.26
CA ALA A 29 -9.32 10.26 -3.97
C ALA A 29 -8.01 9.75 -3.32
N GLN A 30 -6.99 9.42 -4.13
CA GLN A 30 -5.67 9.03 -3.64
C GLN A 30 -4.88 10.22 -3.08
N GLU A 31 -4.95 11.41 -3.71
CA GLU A 31 -4.25 12.62 -3.23
C GLU A 31 -4.67 13.02 -1.81
N LYS A 32 -5.97 13.03 -1.51
CA LYS A 32 -6.47 13.45 -0.18
C LYS A 32 -6.09 12.50 0.97
N LYS A 33 -5.86 11.22 0.70
CA LYS A 33 -5.45 10.26 1.75
C LYS A 33 -4.01 10.46 2.18
N ALA A 34 -3.13 10.92 1.29
CA ALA A 34 -1.69 10.98 1.55
C ALA A 34 -1.30 12.05 2.58
N ASP A 35 -1.98 13.20 2.61
CA ASP A 35 -1.66 14.34 3.48
C ASP A 35 -1.96 14.11 4.99
N ASP A 36 -2.74 13.08 5.32
CA ASP A 36 -3.18 12.80 6.71
C ASP A 36 -2.60 11.48 7.27
N LEU A 37 -1.67 10.84 6.55
CA LEU A 37 -1.03 9.63 7.04
C LEU A 37 0.06 9.97 8.07
N LYS A 38 -0.12 9.44 9.29
CA LYS A 38 0.95 9.42 10.29
C LYS A 38 2.13 8.58 9.76
N SER A 39 3.35 9.03 10.01
CA SER A 39 4.57 8.36 9.53
C SER A 39 4.90 7.11 10.34
N PHE A 40 5.34 6.05 9.65
CA PHE A 40 6.00 4.90 10.27
C PHE A 40 7.19 4.48 9.40
N LYS A 41 8.15 3.76 9.99
CA LYS A 41 9.21 3.10 9.24
C LYS A 41 9.49 1.73 9.85
N VAL A 42 9.34 0.70 9.04
CA VAL A 42 9.57 -0.69 9.42
C VAL A 42 10.59 -1.32 8.48
N VAL A 43 11.57 -2.02 9.03
CA VAL A 43 12.54 -2.82 8.28
C VAL A 43 12.12 -4.28 8.33
N VAL A 44 11.85 -4.87 7.17
CA VAL A 44 11.52 -6.28 7.00
C VAL A 44 12.76 -7.06 6.61
N GLU A 45 13.02 -8.17 7.29
CA GLU A 45 14.11 -9.10 7.03
C GLU A 45 13.55 -10.51 6.83
N LYS A 46 13.95 -11.16 5.73
CA LYS A 46 13.66 -12.59 5.52
C LYS A 46 14.72 -13.41 6.25
N THR A 47 14.28 -14.31 7.13
CA THR A 47 15.18 -15.24 7.83
C THR A 47 14.96 -16.68 7.35
N GLU A 48 15.85 -17.58 7.74
CA GLU A 48 15.71 -19.03 7.45
C GLU A 48 14.35 -19.56 7.93
N ASN A 49 13.93 -19.16 9.13
CA ASN A 49 12.76 -19.71 9.81
C ASN A 49 11.51 -18.83 9.72
N GLY A 50 11.55 -17.68 9.04
CA GLY A 50 10.41 -16.77 8.99
C GLY A 50 10.75 -15.34 8.58
N ILE A 51 10.20 -14.40 9.33
CA ILE A 51 10.35 -12.95 9.10
C ILE A 51 10.75 -12.29 10.42
N LYS A 52 11.73 -11.40 10.33
CA LYS A 52 12.05 -10.45 11.39
C LYS A 52 11.66 -9.04 10.92
N MET A 53 11.08 -8.26 11.81
CA MET A 53 10.72 -6.87 11.56
C MET A 53 11.30 -5.98 12.65
N GLN A 54 11.84 -4.83 12.26
CA GLN A 54 12.30 -3.81 13.18
C GLN A 54 11.52 -2.52 12.92
N SER A 55 10.83 -2.01 13.94
CA SER A 55 10.17 -0.71 13.89
C SER A 55 11.19 0.35 14.28
N ILE A 56 11.40 1.31 13.38
CA ILE A 56 12.26 2.48 13.60
C ILE A 56 11.43 3.63 14.17
N GLU A 57 10.18 3.76 13.74
CA GLU A 57 9.21 4.75 14.22
C GLU A 57 7.77 4.28 14.00
N GLY A 58 6.83 4.86 14.75
CA GLY A 58 5.38 4.68 14.55
C GLY A 58 4.74 3.49 15.26
N SER A 59 5.51 2.64 15.94
CA SER A 59 4.99 1.44 16.64
C SER A 59 5.39 1.40 18.11
N ALA A 60 4.60 0.70 18.94
CA ALA A 60 4.90 0.41 20.34
C ALA A 60 5.96 -0.68 20.53
N TRP A 61 6.26 -1.44 19.48
CA TRP A 61 7.28 -2.48 19.46
C TRP A 61 8.54 -2.00 18.76
N VAL A 62 9.70 -2.60 19.10
CA VAL A 62 11.00 -2.36 18.46
C VAL A 62 11.34 -3.50 17.51
N ASP A 63 11.21 -4.74 17.97
CA ASP A 63 11.47 -5.94 17.19
C ASP A 63 10.28 -6.90 17.24
N LEU A 64 9.95 -7.48 16.08
CA LEU A 64 9.10 -8.66 15.96
C LEU A 64 9.87 -9.75 15.22
N SER A 65 9.66 -11.00 15.63
CA SER A 65 10.19 -12.15 14.93
C SER A 65 9.20 -13.29 15.04
N PHE A 66 8.83 -13.88 13.91
CA PHE A 66 7.87 -14.95 13.87
C PHE A 66 8.13 -15.88 12.69
N SER A 67 7.77 -17.14 12.88
CA SER A 67 7.76 -18.13 11.82
C SER A 67 6.45 -18.05 11.05
N ILE A 68 6.53 -18.08 9.73
CA ILE A 68 5.37 -18.07 8.84
C ILE A 68 5.59 -19.04 7.69
N ASN A 69 4.57 -19.83 7.40
CA ASN A 69 4.57 -20.69 6.21
C ASN A 69 4.36 -19.84 4.97
N ASN A 70 4.81 -20.33 3.82
CA ASN A 70 4.53 -19.67 2.55
C ASN A 70 3.01 -19.51 2.35
N ASP A 71 2.64 -18.40 1.74
CA ASP A 71 1.27 -18.06 1.32
C ASP A 71 0.24 -17.92 2.45
N LYS A 72 0.71 -17.93 3.71
CA LYS A 72 -0.12 -17.56 4.87
C LYS A 72 0.18 -16.12 5.25
N PRO A 73 -0.83 -15.24 5.33
CA PRO A 73 -0.65 -13.87 5.80
C PRO A 73 -0.60 -13.80 7.33
N GLN A 74 0.25 -12.91 7.85
CA GLN A 74 0.22 -12.44 9.24
C GLN A 74 -0.15 -10.96 9.25
N ALA A 75 -1.14 -10.55 10.04
CA ALA A 75 -1.45 -9.13 10.23
C ALA A 75 -0.51 -8.49 11.27
N ILE A 76 -0.08 -7.27 10.99
CA ILE A 76 0.79 -6.46 11.83
C ILE A 76 0.16 -5.08 11.97
N ASP A 77 0.07 -4.59 13.20
CA ASP A 77 -0.35 -3.24 13.57
C ASP A 77 0.72 -2.55 14.44
N GLU A 78 0.42 -1.33 14.90
CA GLU A 78 1.30 -0.54 15.75
C GLU A 78 1.62 -1.20 17.10
N TYR A 79 0.82 -2.17 17.54
CA TYR A 79 1.00 -2.91 18.78
C TYR A 79 1.69 -4.27 18.58
N GLY A 80 1.70 -4.80 17.37
CA GLY A 80 2.50 -5.95 16.97
C GLY A 80 1.78 -6.91 16.05
N MET A 81 1.92 -8.22 16.31
CA MET A 81 1.13 -9.23 15.58
C MET A 81 -0.32 -9.21 16.04
N THR A 82 -1.24 -9.16 15.08
CA THR A 82 -2.68 -9.05 15.34
C THR A 82 -3.48 -10.02 14.47
N GLU A 83 -4.80 -10.00 14.63
CA GLU A 83 -5.72 -10.82 13.83
C GLU A 83 -5.98 -10.16 12.46
N LEU A 84 -6.27 -10.99 11.46
CA LEU A 84 -6.58 -10.49 10.12
C LEU A 84 -7.79 -9.54 10.17
N ASN A 85 -7.63 -8.35 9.57
CA ASN A 85 -8.65 -7.29 9.50
C ASN A 85 -9.13 -6.75 10.85
N LYS A 86 -8.39 -6.98 11.95
CA LYS A 86 -8.70 -6.39 13.25
C LYS A 86 -8.22 -4.94 13.29
N ILE A 87 -9.11 -4.03 12.90
CA ILE A 87 -8.89 -2.60 13.05
C ILE A 87 -9.09 -2.23 14.53
N SER A 88 -8.05 -1.69 15.18
CA SER A 88 -8.16 -1.24 16.56
C SER A 88 -9.16 -0.07 16.66
N SER A 89 -10.14 -0.19 17.56
CA SER A 89 -11.04 0.91 17.92
C SER A 89 -10.39 1.90 18.89
N ASP A 90 -9.36 1.47 19.60
CA ASP A 90 -8.60 2.30 20.53
C ASP A 90 -7.34 2.81 19.82
N LYS A 91 -7.31 4.11 19.55
CA LYS A 91 -6.31 4.79 18.73
C LYS A 91 -5.45 5.65 19.65
N ASP A 92 -4.24 5.20 19.97
CA ASP A 92 -3.30 6.04 20.72
C ASP A 92 -2.80 7.19 19.82
N SER A 93 -2.95 8.43 20.29
CA SER A 93 -2.49 9.60 19.55
C SER A 93 -0.98 9.58 19.28
N ASN A 94 -0.19 8.89 20.12
CA ASN A 94 1.26 8.80 20.03
C ASN A 94 1.75 7.72 19.06
N LEU A 95 0.86 6.84 18.57
CA LEU A 95 1.20 5.78 17.62
C LEU A 95 0.66 6.07 16.23
N THR A 96 1.29 5.43 15.25
CA THR A 96 0.88 5.47 13.86
C THR A 96 -0.12 4.36 13.63
N ASN A 97 -1.40 4.69 13.60
CA ASN A 97 -2.49 3.73 13.47
C ASN A 97 -2.44 3.05 12.09
N PHE A 98 -1.68 1.96 11.96
CA PHE A 98 -1.51 1.23 10.70
C PHE A 98 -1.96 -0.22 10.87
N LEU A 99 -2.41 -0.82 9.78
CA LEU A 99 -2.70 -2.24 9.72
C LEU A 99 -2.32 -2.72 8.33
N PHE A 100 -1.43 -3.72 8.27
CA PHE A 100 -1.12 -4.41 7.04
C PHE A 100 -0.94 -5.90 7.29
N THR A 101 -1.01 -6.70 6.23
CA THR A 101 -0.61 -8.11 6.27
C THR A 101 0.73 -8.29 5.58
N ILE A 102 1.48 -9.28 6.04
CA ILE A 102 2.73 -9.72 5.43
C ILE A 102 2.64 -11.21 5.10
N THR A 103 3.00 -11.56 3.88
CA THR A 103 2.97 -12.92 3.36
C THR A 103 4.33 -13.25 2.75
N LYS A 104 4.94 -14.34 3.23
CA LYS A 104 6.11 -14.93 2.58
C LYS A 104 5.63 -15.74 1.37
N THR A 105 6.23 -15.52 0.22
CA THR A 105 5.97 -16.29 -1.01
C THR A 105 7.26 -16.99 -1.46
N GLU A 106 7.17 -17.85 -2.47
CA GLU A 106 8.35 -18.45 -3.10
C GLU A 106 9.32 -17.38 -3.65
N ASN A 107 8.77 -16.28 -4.21
CA ASN A 107 9.53 -15.27 -4.94
C ASN A 107 9.94 -14.05 -4.10
N GLY A 108 9.44 -13.92 -2.86
CA GLY A 108 9.67 -12.74 -2.03
C GLY A 108 8.66 -12.51 -0.93
N ILE A 109 8.33 -11.26 -0.69
CA ILE A 109 7.38 -10.79 0.32
C ILE A 109 6.26 -10.00 -0.37
N VAL A 110 5.03 -10.28 0.03
CA VAL A 110 3.85 -9.50 -0.35
C VAL A 110 3.27 -8.87 0.90
N LEU A 111 3.05 -7.56 0.86
CA LEU A 111 2.37 -6.79 1.88
C LEU A 111 1.02 -6.32 1.34
N LYS A 112 -0.02 -6.36 2.17
CA LYS A 112 -1.31 -5.73 1.85
C LYS A 112 -1.70 -4.72 2.90
N GLY A 113 -1.88 -3.47 2.47
CA GLY A 113 -2.30 -2.37 3.32
C GLY A 113 -3.80 -2.42 3.58
N ILE A 114 -4.19 -2.28 4.84
CA ILE A 114 -5.60 -2.25 5.28
C ILE A 114 -5.90 -0.86 5.86
N GLU A 115 -5.01 -0.33 6.70
CA GLU A 115 -5.14 0.99 7.30
C GLU A 115 -3.76 1.67 7.44
N GLY A 116 -3.72 3.00 7.39
CA GLY A 116 -2.50 3.77 7.65
C GLY A 116 -1.45 3.69 6.54
N THR A 117 -1.80 3.18 5.36
CA THR A 117 -0.90 3.07 4.19
C THR A 117 -1.53 3.72 2.95
N ALA A 118 -0.70 4.37 2.13
CA ALA A 118 -1.11 4.90 0.83
C ALA A 118 -1.21 3.81 -0.24
N TRP A 119 -0.61 2.65 0.02
CA TRP A 119 -0.57 1.49 -0.87
C TRP A 119 -1.57 0.43 -0.41
N THR A 120 -2.17 -0.28 -1.39
CA THR A 120 -2.99 -1.47 -1.15
C THR A 120 -2.15 -2.74 -1.14
N ASP A 121 -1.16 -2.81 -2.03
CA ASP A 121 -0.28 -3.97 -2.17
C ASP A 121 1.16 -3.47 -2.43
N LEU A 122 2.13 -4.07 -1.75
CA LEU A 122 3.54 -3.98 -2.09
C LEU A 122 4.08 -5.40 -2.29
N SER A 123 4.88 -5.59 -3.32
CA SER A 123 5.52 -6.88 -3.58
C SER A 123 6.97 -6.65 -3.97
N PHE A 124 7.87 -7.38 -3.34
CA PHE A 124 9.30 -7.31 -3.63
C PHE A 124 9.99 -8.62 -3.37
N SER A 125 10.99 -8.92 -4.20
CA SER A 125 11.90 -10.04 -3.95
C SER A 125 12.85 -9.68 -2.82
N LEU A 126 13.02 -10.62 -1.89
CA LEU A 126 13.94 -10.49 -0.77
C LEU A 126 14.68 -11.80 -0.59
N LEU A 127 15.99 -11.77 -0.83
CA LEU A 127 16.85 -12.92 -0.55
C LEU A 127 16.96 -13.13 0.96
N GLU A 128 17.37 -14.32 1.36
CA GLU A 128 17.60 -14.66 2.75
C GLU A 128 18.62 -13.72 3.42
N ASN A 129 18.33 -13.33 4.66
CA ASN A 129 19.09 -12.38 5.48
C ASN A 129 19.24 -10.98 4.85
N ARG A 130 18.43 -10.66 3.84
CA ARG A 130 18.34 -9.31 3.26
C ARG A 130 17.18 -8.53 3.87
N LYS A 131 17.31 -7.21 3.79
CA LYS A 131 16.40 -6.25 4.42
C LYS A 131 15.78 -5.31 3.40
N GLN A 132 14.53 -4.93 3.63
CA GLN A 132 13.81 -3.90 2.89
C GLN A 132 13.08 -2.99 3.90
N ALA A 133 13.27 -1.68 3.81
CA ALA A 133 12.47 -0.74 4.60
C ALA A 133 11.16 -0.42 3.88
N ILE A 134 10.11 -0.20 4.66
CA ILE A 134 8.81 0.27 4.20
C ILE A 134 8.33 1.40 5.09
N ASP A 135 7.52 2.27 4.51
CA ASP A 135 6.82 3.36 5.19
C ASP A 135 5.37 3.45 4.67
N GLN A 136 4.66 4.49 5.11
CA GLN A 136 3.27 4.72 4.72
C GLN A 136 3.08 4.94 3.20
N PHE A 137 4.14 5.29 2.48
CA PHE A 137 4.08 5.58 1.04
C PHE A 137 4.64 4.44 0.18
N GLY A 138 5.44 3.53 0.73
CA GLY A 138 5.85 2.34 0.01
C GLY A 138 7.17 1.74 0.50
N MET A 139 7.94 1.21 -0.45
CA MET A 139 9.32 0.78 -0.19
C MET A 139 10.25 2.00 -0.10
N THR A 140 11.10 2.01 0.92
CA THR A 140 12.07 3.09 1.16
C THR A 140 13.48 2.55 1.39
N LYS A 141 14.45 3.45 1.51
CA LYS A 141 15.84 3.08 1.81
C LYS A 141 15.98 2.76 3.31
N LEU A 142 16.95 1.92 3.65
CA LEU A 142 17.26 1.59 5.05
C LEU A 142 17.78 2.81 5.84
N ASN A 143 18.32 3.82 5.14
CA ASN A 143 18.94 5.01 5.71
C ASN A 143 17.92 6.10 6.02
#